data_AF-I3Z9Z1-F1
#
_entry.id   AF-I3Z9Z1-F1
#
_cell.length_a   1.000
_cell.length_b   1.000
_cell.length_c   1.000
_cell.angle_alpha   90.00
_cell.angle_beta   90.00
_cell.angle_gamma   90.00
#
_symmetry.space_group_name_H-M   'P 1'
#
loop_
_entity.id
_entity.type
_entity.pdbx_description
1 polymer ?
#
loop_
_entity_poly.entity_id
_entity_poly.type
_entity_poly.pdbx_seq_one_letter_code
_entity_poly.pdbx_strand_id
1 'polypeptide(L)'
;MKLSLYLGTYKHVKVFIHWTFSLLLLWIVISNLRANAPVEEILWTLIFVIGLFFCVILHEFGHALAAQKYGINTQDITLFPIGGVARLEKLPEDPRKVAFVIENGHFLGILDQDNITEFILVKSALSK
;
A
#
# COMPACT_ATOMS: atom_id res chain seq x y z
N MET A 1 3.47 2.51 -16.16
CA MET A 1 2.07 2.34 -15.71
C MET A 1 1.23 3.42 -16.38
N LYS A 2 0.32 3.06 -17.29
CA LYS A 2 -0.37 4.04 -18.17
C LYS A 2 -1.67 4.63 -17.59
N LEU A 3 -2.13 4.19 -16.42
CA LEU A 3 -3.39 4.62 -15.80
C LEU A 3 -3.27 4.91 -14.29
N SER A 4 -2.28 5.71 -13.91
CA SER A 4 -2.12 6.15 -12.51
C SER A 4 -2.12 7.67 -12.45
N LEU A 5 -2.92 8.23 -11.55
CA LEU A 5 -2.99 9.65 -11.27
C LEU A 5 -1.88 10.02 -10.29
N TYR A 6 -1.05 11.00 -10.63
CA TYR A 6 -0.04 11.53 -9.72
C TYR A 6 -0.70 12.43 -8.66
N LEU A 7 -0.43 12.16 -7.38
CA LEU A 7 -0.92 12.95 -6.25
C LEU A 7 0.10 14.00 -5.79
N GLY A 8 1.38 13.64 -5.77
CA GLY A 8 2.41 14.48 -5.17
C GLY A 8 3.72 13.74 -4.90
N THR A 9 4.71 14.47 -4.41
CA THR A 9 6.02 13.94 -4.01
C THR A 9 6.36 14.43 -2.62
N TYR A 10 6.84 13.53 -1.77
CA TYR A 10 7.36 13.87 -0.45
C TYR A 10 8.64 13.08 -0.17
N LYS A 11 9.71 13.76 0.27
CA LYS A 11 11.04 13.16 0.54
C LYS A 11 11.52 12.19 -0.55
N HIS A 12 11.41 12.63 -1.81
CA HIS A 12 11.77 11.88 -3.02
C HIS A 12 10.91 10.65 -3.36
N VAL A 13 9.86 10.37 -2.58
CA VAL A 13 8.90 9.31 -2.89
C VAL A 13 7.69 9.93 -3.59
N LYS A 14 7.39 9.46 -4.81
CA LYS A 14 6.22 9.90 -5.57
C LYS A 14 4.99 9.10 -5.14
N VAL A 15 3.83 9.74 -5.05
CA VAL A 15 2.57 9.07 -4.68
C VAL A 15 1.62 9.09 -5.87
N PHE A 16 1.03 7.94 -6.16
CA PHE A 16 0.08 7.73 -7.24
C PHE A 16 -1.19 7.05 -6.75
N ILE A 17 -2.32 7.30 -7.43
CA ILE A 17 -3.56 6.52 -7.32
C ILE A 17 -3.76 5.75 -8.61
N HIS A 18 -3.93 4.43 -8.52
CA HIS A 18 -4.31 3.63 -9.68
C HIS A 18 -5.79 3.86 -10.02
N TRP A 19 -6.14 3.93 -11.31
CA TRP A 19 -7.53 4.18 -11.75
C TRP A 19 -8.56 3.20 -11.16
N THR A 20 -8.15 1.98 -10.82
CA THR A 20 -9.04 0.99 -10.18
C THR A 20 -9.55 1.44 -8.82
N PHE A 21 -8.87 2.38 -8.14
CA PHE A 21 -9.35 3.01 -6.91
C PHE A 21 -10.71 3.69 -7.11
N SER A 22 -10.94 4.30 -8.28
CA SER A 22 -12.23 4.91 -8.61
C SER A 22 -13.37 3.87 -8.68
N LEU A 23 -13.07 2.60 -9.00
CA LEU A 23 -14.06 1.53 -8.99
C LEU A 23 -14.55 1.23 -7.56
N LEU A 24 -13.66 1.29 -6.56
CA LEU A 24 -14.03 1.14 -5.15
C LEU A 24 -14.97 2.27 -4.71
N LEU A 25 -14.62 3.52 -5.02
CA LEU A 25 -15.47 4.67 -4.68
C LEU A 25 -16.83 4.59 -5.38
N LEU A 26 -16.85 4.22 -6.65
CA LEU A 26 -18.08 4.04 -7.41
C LEU A 26 -18.95 2.91 -6.82
N TRP A 27 -18.35 1.78 -6.46
CA TRP A 27 -19.05 0.68 -5.82
C TRP A 27 -19.69 1.10 -4.50
N ILE A 28 -18.96 1.84 -3.66
CA ILE A 28 -19.47 2.36 -2.37
C ILE A 28 -20.70 3.25 -2.61
N VAL A 29 -20.62 4.18 -3.57
CA VAL A 29 -21.75 5.07 -3.89
C VAL A 29 -22.95 4.27 -4.40
N ILE A 30 -22.76 3.36 -5.36
CA ILE A 30 -23.85 2.53 -5.90
C ILE A 30 -24.48 1.66 -4.80
N SER A 31 -23.67 1.06 -3.93
CA SER A 31 -24.15 0.21 -2.84
C SER A 31 -25.03 0.98 -1.86
N ASN A 32 -24.61 2.19 -1.46
CA ASN A 32 -25.39 3.02 -0.55
C ASN A 32 -26.67 3.57 -1.20
N LEU A 33 -26.61 3.95 -2.50
CA LEU A 33 -27.80 4.36 -3.24
C LEU A 33 -28.82 3.22 -3.35
N ARG A 34 -28.37 1.98 -3.59
CA ARG A 34 -29.24 0.80 -3.62
C ARG A 34 -29.85 0.48 -2.25
N ALA A 35 -29.16 0.85 -1.17
CA ALA A 35 -29.67 0.75 0.19
C ALA A 35 -30.62 1.90 0.58
N ASN A 36 -30.88 2.85 -0.33
CA ASN A 36 -31.62 4.09 -0.06
C ASN A 36 -31.03 4.91 1.11
N ALA A 37 -29.71 4.85 1.29
CA ALA A 37 -29.03 5.60 2.32
C ALA A 37 -29.16 7.12 2.07
N PRO A 38 -29.34 7.95 3.11
CA PRO A 38 -29.32 9.40 2.98
C PRO A 38 -27.96 9.88 2.47
N VAL A 39 -27.97 11.01 1.74
CA VAL A 39 -26.76 11.59 1.13
C VAL A 39 -25.66 11.86 2.19
N GLU A 40 -26.06 12.24 3.40
CA GLU A 40 -25.15 12.45 4.52
C GLU A 40 -24.34 11.20 4.88
N GLU A 41 -24.97 10.03 4.89
CA GLU A 41 -24.31 8.75 5.20
C GLU A 41 -23.34 8.34 4.08
N ILE A 42 -23.70 8.62 2.82
CA ILE A 42 -22.81 8.41 1.66
C ILE A 42 -21.55 9.27 1.80
N LEU A 43 -21.71 10.55 2.15
CA LEU A 43 -20.58 11.46 2.35
C LEU A 43 -19.70 11.02 3.50
N TRP A 44 -20.28 10.62 4.64
CA TRP A 44 -19.53 10.09 5.77
C TRP A 44 -18.75 8.83 5.42
N THR A 45 -19.36 7.91 4.68
CA THR A 45 -18.69 6.69 4.22
C THR A 45 -17.51 7.00 3.31
N LEU A 46 -17.66 7.95 2.37
CA LEU A 46 -16.58 8.38 1.49
C LEU A 46 -15.44 9.05 2.26
N ILE A 47 -15.75 9.96 3.19
CA ILE A 47 -14.75 10.60 4.06
C ILE A 47 -14.00 9.55 4.87
N PHE A 48 -14.72 8.60 5.46
CA PHE A 48 -14.12 7.51 6.25
C PHE A 48 -13.15 6.67 5.40
N VAL A 49 -13.56 6.26 4.20
CA VAL A 49 -12.72 5.47 3.30
C VAL A 49 -11.49 6.26 2.85
N ILE A 50 -11.65 7.54 2.50
CA ILE A 50 -10.52 8.42 2.16
C ILE A 50 -9.55 8.54 3.35
N GLY A 51 -10.08 8.72 4.57
CA GLY A 51 -9.29 8.76 5.80
C GLY A 51 -8.54 7.47 6.08
N LEU A 52 -9.18 6.31 5.85
CA LEU A 52 -8.53 5.00 5.96
C LEU A 52 -7.35 4.87 4.98
N PHE A 53 -7.55 5.23 3.72
CA PHE A 53 -6.47 5.17 2.72
C PHE A 53 -5.39 6.21 2.96
N PHE A 54 -5.72 7.35 3.58
CA PHE A 54 -4.72 8.27 4.07
C PHE A 54 -3.83 7.65 5.15
N CYS A 55 -4.41 6.90 6.10
CA CYS A 55 -3.63 6.11 7.06
C CYS A 55 -2.73 5.07 6.38
N VAL A 56 -3.22 4.41 5.32
CA VAL A 56 -2.39 3.49 4.51
C VAL A 56 -1.22 4.22 3.86
N ILE A 57 -1.44 5.39 3.25
CA ILE A 57 -0.33 6.21 2.71
C ILE A 57 0.71 6.48 3.81
N LEU A 58 0.27 6.90 5.00
CA LEU A 58 1.17 7.19 6.11
C LEU A 58 1.93 5.94 6.59
N HIS A 59 1.29 4.79 6.61
CA HIS A 59 1.91 3.49 6.91
C HIS A 59 3.02 3.17 5.91
N GLU A 60 2.74 3.27 4.61
CA GLU A 60 3.73 3.06 3.54
C GLU A 60 4.89 4.06 3.60
N PHE A 61 4.60 5.32 3.95
CA PHE A 61 5.65 6.30 4.21
C PHE A 61 6.52 5.94 5.40
N GLY A 62 5.95 5.33 6.45
CA GLY A 62 6.70 4.79 7.57
C GLY A 62 7.79 3.82 7.12
N HIS A 63 7.42 2.88 6.24
CA HIS A 63 8.35 1.92 5.64
C HIS A 63 9.40 2.60 4.78
N ALA A 64 8.99 3.49 3.87
CA ALA A 64 9.90 4.19 2.98
C ALA A 64 10.94 5.03 3.75
N LEU A 65 10.52 5.72 4.81
CA LEU A 65 11.39 6.52 5.65
C LEU A 65 12.30 5.66 6.55
N ALA A 66 11.81 4.52 7.03
CA ALA A 66 12.65 3.56 7.74
C ALA A 66 13.74 3.01 6.82
N ALA A 67 13.38 2.60 5.61
CA ALA A 67 14.31 2.10 4.59
C ALA A 67 15.38 3.13 4.20
N GLN A 68 15.01 4.41 4.07
CA GLN A 68 15.95 5.49 3.80
C GLN A 68 17.05 5.60 4.87
N LYS A 69 16.75 5.34 6.14
CA LYS A 69 17.77 5.34 7.22
C LYS A 69 18.81 4.22 7.07
N TYR A 70 18.50 3.18 6.32
CA TYR A 70 19.39 2.06 6.00
C TYR A 70 19.95 2.14 4.57
N GLY A 71 19.78 3.28 3.88
CA GLY A 71 20.31 3.49 2.53
C GLY A 71 19.51 2.81 1.41
N ILE A 72 18.28 2.36 1.70
CA ILE A 72 17.38 1.75 0.73
C ILE A 72 16.36 2.79 0.29
N ASN A 73 16.39 3.17 -0.99
CA ASN A 73 15.48 4.16 -1.55
C ASN A 73 14.18 3.52 -2.06
N THR A 74 13.06 4.22 -1.81
CA THR A 74 11.74 3.91 -2.39
C THR A 74 11.48 4.87 -3.54
N GLN A 75 11.12 4.38 -4.73
CA GLN A 75 10.85 5.22 -5.90
C GLN A 75 9.47 5.87 -5.83
N ASP A 76 8.44 5.07 -5.57
CA ASP A 76 7.06 5.55 -5.53
C ASP A 76 6.12 4.63 -4.74
N ILE A 77 4.99 5.20 -4.33
CA ILE A 77 3.88 4.53 -3.66
C ILE A 77 2.66 4.64 -4.59
N THR A 78 2.00 3.52 -4.88
CA THR A 78 0.77 3.48 -5.67
C THR A 78 -0.37 2.91 -4.85
N LEU A 79 -1.47 3.66 -4.75
CA LEU A 79 -2.69 3.20 -4.09
C LEU A 79 -3.58 2.39 -5.03
N PHE A 80 -4.03 1.25 -4.52
CA PHE A 80 -5.01 0.35 -5.12
C PHE A 80 -6.22 0.19 -4.20
N PRO A 81 -7.35 -0.35 -4.68
CA PRO A 81 -8.52 -0.66 -3.83
C PRO A 81 -8.24 -1.56 -2.62
N ILE A 82 -7.16 -2.36 -2.69
CA ILE A 82 -6.84 -3.38 -1.67
C ILE A 82 -5.80 -2.86 -0.66
N GLY A 83 -5.06 -1.79 -1.00
CA GLY A 83 -3.97 -1.28 -0.17
C GLY A 83 -3.04 -0.32 -0.93
N GLY A 84 -1.91 0.02 -0.33
CA GLY A 84 -0.82 0.76 -0.96
C GLY A 84 0.32 -0.19 -1.31
N VAL A 85 0.95 0.01 -2.47
CA VAL A 85 2.14 -0.73 -2.89
C VAL A 85 3.29 0.25 -3.06
N ALA A 86 4.35 0.09 -2.28
CA ALA A 86 5.59 0.86 -2.40
C ALA A 86 6.60 0.11 -3.30
N ARG A 87 7.07 0.75 -4.39
CA ARG A 87 8.14 0.20 -5.22
C ARG A 87 9.50 0.69 -4.74
N LEU A 88 10.38 -0.26 -4.43
CA LEU A 88 11.77 -0.01 -4.08
C LEU A 88 12.66 0.15 -5.32
N GLU A 89 13.72 0.94 -5.19
CA GLU A 89 14.66 1.27 -6.28
C GLU A 89 15.53 0.07 -6.72
N LYS A 90 15.74 -0.90 -5.82
CA LYS A 90 16.38 -2.19 -6.11
C LYS A 90 15.47 -3.31 -5.61
N LEU A 91 14.83 -4.02 -6.55
CA LEU A 91 14.17 -5.29 -6.31
C LEU A 91 15.19 -6.44 -6.48
N PRO A 92 15.08 -7.55 -5.74
CA PRO A 92 15.71 -8.81 -6.12
C PRO A 92 15.29 -9.18 -7.54
N GLU A 93 16.20 -9.71 -8.36
CA GLU A 93 16.04 -9.92 -9.82
C GLU A 93 14.87 -10.82 -10.26
N ASP A 94 14.12 -11.41 -9.32
CA ASP A 94 12.99 -12.31 -9.60
C ASP A 94 11.68 -11.85 -8.93
N PRO A 95 10.78 -11.19 -9.67
CA PRO A 95 9.53 -10.63 -9.16
C PRO A 95 8.43 -11.68 -8.88
N ARG A 96 8.69 -12.99 -9.07
CA ARG A 96 7.69 -14.07 -8.86
C ARG A 96 7.95 -14.93 -7.63
N LYS A 97 8.95 -14.60 -6.81
CA LYS A 97 9.28 -15.38 -5.62
C LYS A 97 8.42 -14.98 -4.44
N VAL A 98 7.19 -15.49 -4.48
CA VAL A 98 6.35 -15.64 -3.30
C VAL A 98 6.98 -16.73 -2.43
N ALA A 99 7.38 -16.42 -1.21
CA ALA A 99 8.01 -17.38 -0.30
C ALA A 99 7.10 -17.68 0.89
N PHE A 100 6.84 -18.96 1.16
CA PHE A 100 6.13 -19.35 2.37
C PHE A 100 7.05 -19.23 3.59
N VAL A 101 6.61 -18.51 4.62
CA VAL A 101 7.27 -18.44 5.91
C VAL A 101 6.72 -19.55 6.78
N ILE A 102 7.58 -20.49 7.13
CA ILE A 102 7.26 -21.60 8.02
C ILE A 102 8.23 -21.54 9.19
N GLU A 103 7.70 -21.46 10.41
CA GLU A 103 8.47 -21.47 11.64
C GLU A 103 7.99 -22.60 12.53
N ASN A 104 8.91 -23.42 13.03
CA ASN A 104 8.61 -24.59 13.86
C ASN A 104 7.55 -25.54 13.25
N GLY A 105 7.57 -25.70 11.92
CA GLY A 105 6.62 -26.53 11.18
C GLY A 105 5.23 -25.91 10.97
N HIS A 106 4.99 -24.70 11.47
CA HIS A 106 3.73 -23.98 11.28
C HIS A 106 3.86 -22.94 10.17
N PHE A 107 2.88 -22.93 9.28
CA PHE A 107 2.76 -21.89 8.28
C PHE A 107 2.37 -20.57 8.95
N LEU A 108 3.26 -19.58 8.89
CA LEU A 108 3.04 -18.26 9.47
C LEU A 108 2.51 -17.25 8.46
N GLY A 109 2.83 -17.42 7.18
CA GLY A 109 2.36 -16.50 6.16
C GLY A 109 3.17 -16.55 4.88
N ILE A 110 2.87 -15.61 3.99
CA ILE A 110 3.48 -15.50 2.69
C ILE A 110 4.29 -14.21 2.64
N LEU A 111 5.54 -14.31 2.21
CA LEU A 111 6.35 -13.17 1.79
C LEU A 111 6.12 -12.93 0.30
N ASP A 112 5.49 -11.81 0.00
CA ASP A 112 5.36 -11.24 -1.34
C ASP A 112 6.14 -9.93 -1.43
N GLN A 113 6.00 -9.21 -2.54
CA GLN A 113 6.72 -7.93 -2.73
C GLN A 113 6.33 -6.85 -1.72
N ASP A 114 5.13 -6.93 -1.15
CA ASP A 114 4.62 -5.94 -0.21
C ASP A 114 5.22 -6.22 1.19
N ASN A 115 5.29 -7.48 1.59
CA ASN A 115 5.75 -7.90 2.91
C ASN A 115 7.27 -8.12 2.99
N ILE A 116 7.94 -8.38 1.85
CA ILE A 116 9.40 -8.61 1.82
C ILE A 116 10.18 -7.37 2.27
N THR A 117 9.63 -6.17 2.06
CA THR A 117 10.23 -4.91 2.52
C THR A 117 10.25 -4.86 4.04
N GLU A 118 9.14 -5.21 4.69
CA GLU A 118 9.04 -5.30 6.15
C GLU A 118 10.00 -6.37 6.70
N PHE A 119 10.03 -7.55 6.07
CA PHE A 119 10.94 -8.63 6.47
C PHE A 119 12.42 -8.25 6.33
N ILE A 120 12.81 -7.62 5.22
CA ILE A 120 14.18 -7.13 5.01
C ILE A 120 14.53 -6.06 6.05
N LEU A 121 13.61 -5.13 6.34
CA LEU A 121 13.80 -4.10 7.36
C LEU A 121 14.00 -4.70 8.75
N VAL A 122 13.14 -5.64 9.16
CA VAL A 122 13.24 -6.35 10.44
C VAL A 122 14.57 -7.11 10.51
N LYS A 123 14.93 -7.86 9.47
CA LYS A 123 16.18 -8.62 9.46
C LYS A 123 17.41 -7.71 9.48
N SER A 124 17.38 -6.57 8.78
CA SER A 124 18.45 -5.57 8.81
C SER A 124 18.55 -4.84 10.15
N ALA A 125 17.45 -4.69 10.88
CA ALA A 125 17.43 -4.11 12.22
C ALA A 125 17.98 -5.10 13.27
N LEU A 126 17.72 -6.40 13.09
CA LEU A 126 18.18 -7.47 13.98
C LEU A 126 19.63 -7.92 13.70
N SER A 127 20.20 -7.58 12.54
CA SER A 127 21.58 -7.93 12.18
C SER A 127 22.61 -6.87 12.58
N LYS A 128 22.23 -5.92 13.47
CA LYS A 128 23.12 -4.99 14.17
C LYS A 128 23.15 -5.34 15.65
#